data_AF-Q58830-F1
#
_entry.id   AF-Q58830-F1
#
_cell.length_a   1.000
_cell.length_b   1.000
_cell.length_c   1.000
_cell.angle_alpha   90.00
_cell.angle_beta   90.00
_cell.angle_gamma   90.00
#
_symmetry.space_group_name_H-M   'P 1'
#
loop_
_entity.id
_entity.type
_entity.pdbx_description
1 polymer ?
#
loop_
_entity_poly.entity_id
_entity_poly.type
_entity_poly.pdbx_seq_one_letter_code
_entity_poly.pdbx_strand_id
1 'polypeptide(L)' 'MNKPVKKQQPKKVIPNFEYARRLNGKKVKIFLRNGEVLDAEVTGVSNYEIMVKVGDRNLLVFKHAIDYIEY' A
#
# COMPACT_ATOMS: atom_id res chain seq x y z
N MET A 1 19.35 27.01 -38.67
CA MET A 1 19.45 25.68 -38.04
C MET A 1 19.60 25.87 -36.54
N ASN A 2 18.63 25.44 -35.72
CA ASN A 2 18.75 25.39 -34.25
C ASN A 2 18.37 23.98 -33.80
N LYS A 3 19.29 23.24 -33.17
CA LYS A 3 19.03 21.89 -32.64
C LYS A 3 18.38 22.02 -31.24
N PRO A 4 17.25 21.36 -30.95
CA PRO A 4 16.71 21.34 -29.60
C PRO A 4 17.45 20.34 -28.70
N VAL A 5 17.88 20.79 -27.52
CA VAL A 5 18.46 19.96 -26.45
C VAL A 5 17.34 19.23 -25.70
N LYS A 6 17.40 17.89 -25.67
CA LYS A 6 16.45 17.04 -24.93
C LYS A 6 16.73 17.09 -23.41
N LYS A 7 15.76 17.53 -22.60
CA LYS A 7 15.76 17.28 -21.14
C LYS A 7 15.45 15.80 -20.89
N GLN A 8 16.39 15.04 -20.34
CA GLN A 8 16.16 13.67 -19.89
C GLN A 8 15.19 13.71 -18.70
N GLN A 9 14.02 13.09 -18.83
CA GLN A 9 13.07 12.96 -17.74
C GLN A 9 13.61 11.96 -16.70
N PRO A 10 13.40 12.19 -15.40
CA PRO A 10 13.83 11.26 -14.35
C PRO A 10 13.21 9.89 -14.62
N LYS A 11 14.04 8.83 -14.59
CA LYS A 11 13.56 7.45 -14.74
C LYS A 11 12.52 7.19 -13.66
N LYS A 12 11.27 6.94 -14.04
CA LYS A 12 10.22 6.53 -13.11
C LYS A 12 10.69 5.26 -12.40
N VAL A 13 10.91 5.33 -11.09
CA VAL A 13 11.21 4.16 -10.26
C VAL A 13 9.90 3.39 -10.13
N ILE A 14 9.81 2.25 -10.83
CA ILE A 14 8.66 1.37 -10.76
C ILE A 14 8.81 0.52 -9.49
N PRO A 15 7.82 0.50 -8.58
CA PRO A 15 7.86 -0.38 -7.42
C PRO A 15 7.95 -1.85 -7.85
N ASN A 16 8.68 -2.65 -7.07
CA ASN A 16 8.62 -4.09 -7.24
C ASN A 16 7.19 -4.60 -7.09
N PHE A 17 6.89 -5.69 -7.80
CA PHE A 17 5.61 -6.35 -7.72
C PHE A 17 5.35 -6.86 -6.30
N GLU A 18 4.17 -6.55 -5.75
CA GLU A 18 3.71 -7.02 -4.44
C GLU A 18 2.19 -7.19 -4.49
N TYR A 19 1.69 -8.33 -4.02
CA TYR A 19 0.25 -8.64 -4.02
C TYR A 19 -0.58 -7.64 -3.22
N ALA A 20 -0.06 -7.11 -2.11
CA ALA A 20 -0.79 -6.17 -1.27
C ALA A 20 -1.21 -4.90 -2.06
N ARG A 21 -0.44 -4.48 -3.08
CA ARG A 21 -0.83 -3.35 -3.96
C ARG A 21 -2.14 -3.59 -4.71
N ARG A 22 -2.51 -4.86 -4.96
CA ARG A 22 -3.79 -5.24 -5.59
C ARG A 22 -4.98 -5.22 -4.62
N LEU A 23 -4.72 -5.01 -3.32
CA LEU A 23 -5.75 -4.86 -2.30
C LEU A 23 -6.24 -3.42 -2.18
N ASN A 24 -5.55 -2.46 -2.80
CA ASN A 24 -5.95 -1.06 -2.74
C ASN A 24 -7.39 -0.87 -3.26
N GLY A 25 -8.26 -0.28 -2.45
CA GLY A 25 -9.70 -0.13 -2.69
C GLY A 25 -10.56 -1.35 -2.33
N LYS A 26 -10.00 -2.40 -1.73
CA LYS A 26 -10.75 -3.59 -1.30
C LYS A 26 -10.99 -3.61 0.20
N LYS A 27 -12.11 -4.22 0.58
CA LYS A 27 -12.38 -4.65 1.96
C LYS A 27 -11.69 -5.97 2.23
N VAL A 28 -10.96 -6.04 3.33
CA VAL A 28 -10.15 -7.19 3.74
C VAL A 28 -10.23 -7.35 5.26
N LYS A 29 -9.89 -8.54 5.76
CA LYS A 29 -9.59 -8.73 7.18
C LYS A 29 -8.08 -8.82 7.38
N ILE A 30 -7.54 -7.95 8.22
CA ILE A 30 -6.10 -7.94 8.55
C ILE A 30 -5.93 -8.57 9.93
N PHE A 31 -5.18 -9.67 10.00
CA PHE A 31 -4.87 -10.36 11.24
C PHE A 31 -3.49 -9.90 11.72
N LEU A 32 -3.47 -9.23 12.88
CA LEU A 32 -2.27 -8.66 13.48
C LEU A 32 -1.57 -9.68 14.40
N ARG A 33 -0.27 -9.50 14.59
CA ARG A 33 0.60 -10.33 15.45
C ARG A 33 0.16 -10.44 16.91
N ASN A 34 -0.59 -9.46 17.39
CA ASN A 34 -1.12 -9.43 18.75
C ASN A 34 -2.47 -10.16 18.88
N GLY A 35 -2.97 -10.77 17.81
CA GLY A 35 -4.27 -11.45 17.77
C GLY A 35 -5.46 -10.56 17.42
N GLU A 36 -5.27 -9.25 17.24
CA GLU A 36 -6.34 -8.35 16.80
C GLU A 36 -6.69 -8.59 15.32
N VAL A 37 -7.97 -8.42 14.97
CA VAL A 37 -8.47 -8.51 13.60
C VAL A 37 -9.10 -7.18 13.19
N LEU A 38 -8.65 -6.60 12.09
CA LEU A 38 -9.19 -5.37 11.52
C LEU A 38 -10.08 -5.69 10.32
N ASP A 39 -11.37 -5.38 10.41
CA ASP A 39 -12.26 -5.29 9.23
C ASP A 39 -12.01 -3.94 8.54
N ALA A 40 -11.29 -3.98 7.44
CA ALA A 40 -10.54 -2.83 6.94
C ALA A 40 -10.74 -2.62 5.43
N GLU A 41 -10.91 -1.37 5.01
CA GLU A 41 -10.77 -0.98 3.61
C GLU A 41 -9.36 -0.45 3.35
N VAL A 42 -8.62 -1.05 2.42
CA VAL A 42 -7.25 -0.61 2.09
C VAL A 42 -7.31 0.67 1.25
N THR A 43 -6.68 1.73 1.72
CA THR A 43 -6.67 3.05 1.06
C THR A 43 -5.30 3.41 0.48
N GLY A 44 -4.24 2.69 0.85
CA GLY A 44 -2.92 2.88 0.27
C GLY A 44 -1.93 1.79 0.66
N VAL A 45 -0.91 1.58 -0.17
CA VAL A 45 0.15 0.61 0.07
C VAL A 45 1.50 1.21 -0.27
N SER A 46 2.35 1.33 0.74
CA SER A 46 3.75 1.73 0.60
C SER A 46 4.66 0.49 0.67
N ASN A 47 5.96 0.69 0.87
CA ASN A 47 6.89 -0.42 1.06
C ASN A 47 6.73 -1.10 2.44
N TYR A 48 6.44 -0.34 3.49
CA TYR A 48 6.40 -0.86 4.88
C TYR A 48 5.04 -0.70 5.56
N GLU A 49 4.11 0.01 4.95
CA GLU A 49 2.82 0.37 5.54
C GLU A 49 1.67 0.00 4.61
N ILE A 50 0.54 -0.31 5.22
CA ILE A 50 -0.77 -0.37 4.58
C ILE A 50 -1.65 0.66 5.29
N MET A 51 -2.16 1.62 4.54
CA MET A 51 -3.14 2.59 5.04
C MET A 51 -4.51 1.95 4.92
N VAL A 52 -5.30 2.01 5.99
CA VAL A 52 -6.63 1.42 6.03
C VAL A 52 -7.65 2.30 6.72
N LYS A 53 -8.92 2.08 6.38
CA LYS A 53 -10.07 2.63 7.10
C LYS A 53 -10.78 1.50 7.84
N VAL A 54 -11.00 1.68 9.13
CA VAL A 54 -11.73 0.74 10.02
C VAL A 54 -12.83 1.52 10.73
N GLY A 55 -14.07 1.39 10.24
CA GLY A 55 -15.18 2.27 10.63
C GLY A 55 -14.86 3.72 10.29
N ASP A 56 -14.88 4.60 11.30
CA ASP A 56 -14.55 6.03 11.15
C ASP A 56 -13.07 6.35 11.42
N ARG A 57 -12.25 5.34 11.73
CA ARG A 57 -10.82 5.51 12.02
C ARG A 57 -9.98 5.28 10.77
N ASN A 58 -9.00 6.15 10.57
CA ASN A 58 -7.92 5.93 9.60
C ASN A 58 -6.71 5.42 10.36
N LEU A 59 -6.19 4.26 9.96
CA LEU A 59 -5.04 3.61 10.60
C LEU A 59 -3.92 3.43 9.58
N LEU A 60 -2.69 3.70 10.03
CA LEU A 60 -1.48 3.27 9.36
C LEU A 60 -1.05 1.97 10.05
N VAL A 61 -1.04 0.87 9.29
CA VAL A 61 -0.63 -0.45 9.78
C VAL A 61 0.74 -0.78 9.21
N PHE A 62 1.72 -1.00 10.08
CA PHE A 62 3.02 -1.49 9.64
C PHE A 62 2.93 -2.96 9.22
N LYS A 63 3.48 -3.30 8.04
CA LYS A 63 3.47 -4.67 7.51
C LYS A 63 4.12 -5.69 8.45
N HIS A 64 5.10 -5.27 9.25
CA HIS A 64 5.74 -6.14 10.24
C HIS A 64 4.85 -6.48 11.44
N ALA A 65 3.71 -5.80 11.62
CA ALA A 65 2.72 -6.13 12.63
C ALA A 65 1.60 -7.06 12.10
N ILE A 66 1.60 -7.36 10.80
CA ILE A 66 0.60 -8.21 10.13
C ILE A 66 1.14 -9.64 10.03
N ASP A 67 0.29 -10.61 10.38
CA ASP A 67 0.58 -12.02 10.11
C ASP A 67 0.05 -12.42 8.72
N TYR A 68 -1.22 -12.13 8.43
CA TYR A 68 -1.82 -12.38 7.12
C TYR A 68 -3.02 -11.47 6.84
N ILE A 69 -3.46 -11.47 5.58
CA ILE A 69 -4.62 -10.70 5.11
C ILE A 69 -5.56 -11.67 4.37
N GLU A 70 -6.83 -11.69 4.76
CA GLU A 70 -7.92 -12.39 4.07
C GLU A 70 -8.61 -11.41 3.12
N TYR A 71 -8.64 -11.73 1.80
CA TYR A 71 -9.05 -10.82 0.73
C TYR A 71 -9.84 -11.48 -0.42
#